data_AF-A0A8C1Z178-F1
#
_entry.id   AF-A0A8C1Z178-F1
#
_cell.length_a   1.000
_cell.length_b   1.000
_cell.length_c   1.000
_cell.angle_alpha   90.00
_cell.angle_beta   90.00
_cell.angle_gamma   90.00
#
_symmetry.space_group_name_H-M   'P 1'
#
loop_
_entity.id
_entity.type
_entity.pdbx_description
1 polymer ?
#
loop_
_entity_poly.entity_id
_entity_poly.type
_entity_poly.pdbx_seq_one_letter_code
_entity_poly.pdbx_strand_id
1 'polypeptide(L)'
;MGNQVDKLSHLSYAEVPTTDPNGLDTEEDGPRVGVSYIFSTDDDELDDNHHQPVDGPEQEEEKRELDCAVYHRDECIYERSSNTTELETFSPENLLNRCKPGDVLEFVCAGQYPHWAVYVGDFQVVHLHRAEVKNSFLTDAGQGRRGRIVNELYKFKPLSPDMVVQNAMEQVGAKDRELSWRNSEGFAAWCRFGKREFKMGGEIRIGKQPYRLKLFLPDKQFHVLEFQSLEDLIMEKRRNDQIGKAAVIQELAHHLSNNGSEANVH
;
A
#
# COMPACT_ATOMS: atom_id res chain seq x y z
N MET A 1 -59.28 -3.18 5.93
CA MET A 1 -58.16 -3.98 5.40
C MET A 1 -57.97 -3.49 3.96
N GLY A 2 -57.14 -2.47 3.72
CA GLY A 2 -55.69 -2.55 3.47
C GLY A 2 -55.45 -3.14 2.06
N ASN A 3 -54.84 -2.50 1.05
CA ASN A 3 -53.96 -1.34 0.99
C ASN A 3 -54.22 -0.53 -0.30
N GLN A 4 -54.03 0.77 -0.17
CA GLN A 4 -54.06 1.80 -1.19
C GLN A 4 -52.73 1.77 -1.98
N VAL A 5 -52.79 1.54 -3.29
CA VAL A 5 -51.66 1.68 -4.22
C VAL A 5 -51.67 3.10 -4.77
N ASP A 6 -51.04 4.02 -4.03
CA ASP A 6 -50.83 5.39 -4.49
C ASP A 6 -49.47 5.51 -5.20
N LYS A 7 -49.58 5.75 -6.51
CA LYS A 7 -48.74 6.61 -7.36
C LYS A 7 -47.30 6.86 -6.86
N LEU A 8 -46.36 6.12 -7.44
CA LEU A 8 -44.97 6.59 -7.59
C LEU A 8 -44.97 7.82 -8.51
N SER A 9 -45.15 8.99 -7.92
CA SER A 9 -44.93 10.27 -8.59
C SER A 9 -43.45 10.44 -8.88
N HIS A 10 -43.14 10.62 -10.16
CA HIS A 10 -41.86 11.05 -10.71
C HIS A 10 -41.21 12.14 -9.84
N LEU A 11 -40.05 11.83 -9.24
CA LEU A 11 -39.18 12.84 -8.66
C LEU A 11 -38.25 13.34 -9.76
N SER A 12 -38.56 14.56 -10.22
CA SER A 12 -37.77 15.36 -11.15
C SER A 12 -36.47 15.81 -10.50
N TYR A 13 -35.36 15.68 -11.23
CA TYR A 13 -34.01 16.05 -10.84
C TYR A 13 -33.80 17.57 -10.92
N ALA A 14 -34.55 18.35 -10.12
CA ALA A 14 -34.56 19.81 -10.23
C ALA A 14 -34.63 20.57 -8.90
N GLU A 15 -34.13 19.99 -7.80
CA GLU A 15 -34.05 20.72 -6.51
C GLU A 15 -32.77 20.35 -5.74
N VAL A 16 -31.62 20.52 -6.37
CA VAL A 16 -30.37 20.78 -5.62
C VAL A 16 -30.21 22.29 -5.50
N PRO A 17 -30.20 22.87 -4.30
CA PRO A 17 -29.86 24.28 -4.10
C PRO A 17 -28.40 24.51 -4.52
N THR A 18 -28.19 24.90 -5.78
CA THR A 18 -26.94 25.51 -6.22
C THR A 18 -26.89 26.90 -5.62
N THR A 19 -26.33 27.00 -4.42
CA THR A 19 -26.07 28.29 -3.78
C THR A 19 -24.79 28.91 -4.35
N ASP A 20 -24.84 30.24 -4.39
CA ASP A 20 -24.15 31.28 -5.18
C ASP A 20 -22.58 31.25 -5.11
N PRO A 21 -21.82 31.68 -6.16
CA PRO A 21 -20.36 31.67 -6.18
C PRO A 21 -19.69 32.86 -5.45
N ASN A 22 -20.45 33.71 -4.75
CA ASN A 22 -19.91 34.86 -4.02
C ASN A 22 -20.10 34.70 -2.50
N GLY A 23 -19.35 33.76 -1.91
CA GLY A 23 -19.23 33.59 -0.46
C GLY A 23 -17.88 34.12 0.02
N LEU A 24 -17.86 35.36 0.49
CA LEU A 24 -16.79 35.87 1.36
C LEU A 24 -16.77 35.03 2.63
N ASP A 25 -15.78 34.17 2.81
CA ASP A 25 -15.45 33.60 4.11
C ASP A 25 -14.04 34.02 4.53
N THR A 26 -14.07 34.98 5.45
CA THR A 26 -13.10 35.38 6.46
C THR A 26 -11.99 34.37 6.74
N GLU A 27 -10.75 34.85 6.63
CA GLU A 27 -9.54 34.47 7.39
C GLU A 27 -9.74 33.36 8.44
N GLU A 28 -9.58 32.09 8.06
CA GLU A 28 -9.39 31.00 9.01
C GLU A 28 -8.11 30.23 8.66
N ASP A 29 -7.05 30.53 9.41
CA ASP A 29 -5.75 29.87 9.40
C ASP A 29 -5.87 28.47 10.05
N GLY A 30 -6.46 27.54 9.30
CA GLY A 30 -6.61 26.13 9.67
C GLY A 30 -5.92 25.17 8.68
N PRO A 31 -5.52 23.95 9.11
CA PRO A 31 -4.80 23.02 8.24
C PRO A 31 -5.67 22.58 7.06
N ARG A 32 -5.22 22.86 5.83
CA ARG A 32 -5.97 22.55 4.60
C ARG A 32 -5.83 21.06 4.25
N VAL A 33 -6.94 20.33 4.34
CA VAL A 33 -7.04 18.91 3.97
C VAL A 33 -7.27 18.80 2.46
N GLY A 34 -6.33 18.19 1.75
CA GLY A 34 -6.47 17.89 0.32
C GLY A 34 -7.28 16.61 0.10
N VAL A 35 -8.25 16.65 -0.81
CA VAL A 35 -9.02 15.47 -1.25
C VAL A 35 -8.53 15.07 -2.64
N SER A 36 -7.82 13.95 -2.76
CA SER A 36 -7.41 13.40 -4.06
C SER A 36 -8.46 12.43 -4.61
N TYR A 37 -8.88 12.66 -5.85
CA TYR A 37 -9.68 11.70 -6.62
C TYR A 37 -8.74 10.70 -7.31
N ILE A 38 -8.78 9.43 -6.91
CA ILE A 38 -8.01 8.35 -7.56
C ILE A 38 -8.94 7.65 -8.56
N PHE A 39 -8.57 7.64 -9.83
CA PHE A 39 -9.21 6.79 -10.84
C PHE A 39 -8.76 5.34 -10.61
N SER A 40 -9.72 4.43 -10.44
CA SER A 40 -9.46 3.00 -10.41
C SER A 40 -9.04 2.54 -11.81
N THR A 41 -7.75 2.60 -12.12
CA THR A 41 -7.22 1.80 -13.22
C THR A 41 -7.21 0.36 -12.72
N ASP A 42 -8.00 -0.51 -13.34
CA ASP A 42 -7.83 -1.97 -13.25
C ASP A 42 -6.48 -2.29 -13.92
N ASP A 43 -5.39 -2.04 -13.21
CA ASP A 43 -4.05 -2.42 -13.62
C ASP A 43 -3.86 -3.87 -13.13
N ASP A 44 -4.31 -4.80 -13.97
CA ASP A 44 -3.85 -6.18 -13.90
C ASP A 44 -2.31 -6.15 -13.86
N GLU A 45 -1.70 -6.91 -12.96
CA GLU A 45 -0.23 -7.09 -12.83
C GLU A 45 0.39 -7.72 -14.10
N LEU A 46 0.29 -7.05 -15.24
CA LEU A 46 0.93 -7.40 -16.50
C LEU A 46 2.27 -6.67 -16.60
N ASP A 47 3.15 -6.92 -15.64
CA ASP A 47 4.55 -6.56 -15.81
C ASP A 47 5.25 -7.73 -16.50
N ASP A 48 5.36 -7.61 -17.82
CA ASP A 48 6.35 -8.31 -18.65
C ASP A 48 7.56 -7.38 -18.81
N ASN A 49 8.13 -6.96 -17.67
CA ASN A 49 9.36 -6.18 -17.68
C ASN A 49 10.54 -7.13 -17.80
N HIS A 50 11.16 -7.13 -18.98
CA HIS A 50 12.40 -7.86 -19.25
C HIS A 50 13.41 -7.63 -18.13
N HIS A 51 13.86 -8.71 -17.51
CA HIS A 51 14.98 -8.73 -16.57
C HIS A 51 16.21 -8.09 -17.22
N GLN A 52 16.49 -6.84 -16.86
CA GLN A 52 17.87 -6.34 -16.88
C GLN A 52 18.37 -6.33 -15.45
N PRO A 53 19.39 -7.13 -15.11
CA PRO A 53 20.04 -7.00 -13.82
C PRO A 53 20.66 -5.61 -13.75
N VAL A 54 20.11 -4.76 -12.90
CA VAL A 54 20.70 -3.46 -12.58
C VAL A 54 21.77 -3.74 -11.52
N ASP A 55 22.98 -4.05 -11.97
CA ASP A 55 24.17 -4.11 -11.10
C ASP A 55 24.52 -2.68 -10.63
N GLY A 56 23.76 -2.18 -9.64
CA GLY A 56 24.06 -0.95 -8.90
C GLY A 56 24.73 -1.26 -7.56
N PRO A 57 25.59 -0.37 -7.02
CA PRO A 57 26.22 -0.60 -5.73
C PRO A 57 25.19 -0.67 -4.59
N GLU A 58 25.39 -1.60 -3.67
CA GLU A 58 24.51 -2.02 -2.55
C GLU A 58 23.93 -0.86 -1.72
N GLN A 59 24.64 0.27 -1.60
CA GLN A 59 24.20 1.44 -0.83
C GLN A 59 23.28 2.40 -1.61
N GLU A 60 23.18 2.26 -2.93
CA GLU A 60 22.34 3.14 -3.75
C GLU A 60 20.87 2.72 -3.78
N GLU A 61 20.56 1.43 -3.63
CA GLU A 61 19.16 0.95 -3.61
C GLU A 61 18.47 1.31 -2.29
N GLU A 62 19.13 1.12 -1.15
CA GLU A 62 18.59 1.47 0.18
C GLU A 62 18.37 3.00 0.34
N LYS A 63 19.18 3.83 -0.33
CA LYS A 63 19.00 5.29 -0.33
C LYS A 63 17.83 5.77 -1.21
N ARG A 64 17.22 4.89 -2.00
CA ARG A 64 16.07 5.20 -2.88
C ARG A 64 14.72 4.95 -2.23
N GLU A 65 14.67 4.30 -1.07
CA GLU A 65 13.40 4.10 -0.37
C GLU A 65 13.02 5.34 0.45
N LEU A 66 11.74 5.66 0.46
CA LEU A 66 11.22 6.80 1.20
C LEU A 66 10.78 6.35 2.60
N ASP A 67 11.34 6.99 3.62
CA ASP A 67 10.91 6.79 5.01
C ASP A 67 9.43 7.16 5.13
N CYS A 68 8.64 6.29 5.76
CA CYS A 68 7.23 6.53 5.95
C CYS A 68 6.65 5.85 7.20
N ALA A 69 5.56 6.40 7.68
CA ALA A 69 4.75 5.81 8.75
C ALA A 69 3.27 5.90 8.40
N VAL A 70 2.52 4.85 8.76
CA VAL A 70 1.06 4.79 8.54
C VAL A 70 0.36 4.86 9.88
N TYR A 71 -0.68 5.68 9.94
CA TYR A 71 -1.53 5.85 11.11
C TYR A 71 -2.96 5.45 10.79
N HIS A 72 -3.60 4.77 11.73
CA HIS A 72 -5.05 4.54 11.75
C HIS A 72 -5.61 5.16 13.02
N ARG A 73 -6.46 6.19 12.91
CA ARG A 73 -7.04 6.92 14.06
C ARG A 73 -6.00 7.30 15.12
N ASP A 74 -4.91 7.92 14.67
CA ASP A 74 -3.75 8.35 15.49
C ASP A 74 -2.82 7.25 16.01
N GLU A 75 -3.15 5.96 15.83
CA GLU A 75 -2.24 4.85 16.17
C GLU A 75 -1.31 4.53 14.99
N CYS A 76 0.00 4.44 15.23
CA CYS A 76 0.95 4.01 14.20
C CYS A 76 0.83 2.50 13.98
N ILE A 77 0.43 2.10 12.76
CA ILE A 77 0.21 0.71 12.38
C ILE A 77 1.29 0.16 11.44
N TYR A 78 2.10 1.02 10.85
CA TYR A 78 3.24 0.64 10.01
C TYR A 78 4.33 1.70 10.09
N GLU A 79 5.59 1.28 10.09
CA GLU A 79 6.75 2.18 10.06
C GLU A 79 7.89 1.57 9.26
N ARG A 80 8.43 2.33 8.30
CA ARG A 80 9.67 2.04 7.58
C ARG A 80 10.60 3.24 7.74
N SER A 81 11.77 3.02 8.34
CA SER A 81 12.83 4.04 8.44
C SER A 81 14.18 3.46 8.06
N SER A 82 14.87 4.14 7.15
CA SER A 82 16.20 3.80 6.65
C SER A 82 17.29 3.78 7.74
N ASN A 83 16.97 4.25 8.96
CA ASN A 83 17.92 4.29 10.07
C ASN A 83 17.99 2.97 10.86
N THR A 84 17.16 1.97 10.55
CA THR A 84 17.18 0.67 11.23
C THR A 84 17.98 -0.37 10.43
N THR A 85 18.88 -1.08 11.10
CA THR A 85 19.63 -2.24 10.53
C THR A 85 18.69 -3.38 10.07
N GLU A 86 17.40 -3.27 10.37
CA GLU A 86 16.34 -4.24 10.03
C GLU A 86 15.91 -4.17 8.56
N LEU A 87 16.36 -3.18 7.79
CA LEU A 87 16.02 -3.03 6.37
C LEU A 87 17.11 -3.51 5.40
N GLU A 88 18.21 -4.06 5.91
CA GLU A 88 19.27 -4.65 5.07
C GLU A 88 18.69 -5.74 4.16
N THR A 89 19.03 -5.66 2.87
CA THR A 89 18.62 -6.66 1.89
C THR A 89 19.69 -7.73 1.70
N PHE A 90 19.26 -8.97 1.52
CA PHE A 90 20.12 -10.13 1.35
C PHE A 90 19.90 -10.75 -0.03
N SER A 91 20.93 -11.38 -0.58
CA SER A 91 20.76 -12.30 -1.70
C SER A 91 19.81 -13.44 -1.30
N PRO A 92 19.08 -14.07 -2.24
CA PRO A 92 18.18 -15.18 -1.93
C PRO A 92 18.81 -16.29 -1.08
N GLU A 93 20.06 -16.64 -1.37
CA GLU A 93 20.83 -17.66 -0.62
C GLU A 93 21.08 -17.26 0.84
N ASN A 94 21.47 -16.00 1.07
CA ASN A 94 21.70 -15.49 2.42
C ASN A 94 20.39 -15.29 3.20
N LEU A 95 19.31 -14.94 2.49
CA LEU A 95 17.98 -14.79 3.08
C LEU A 95 17.46 -16.15 3.56
N LEU A 96 17.64 -17.23 2.79
CA LEU A 96 17.24 -18.59 3.16
C LEU A 96 17.85 -19.05 4.49
N ASN A 97 19.10 -18.65 4.77
CA ASN A 97 19.79 -19.00 6.02
C ASN A 97 19.23 -18.26 7.25
N ARG A 98 18.41 -17.22 7.05
CA ARG A 98 17.83 -16.39 8.11
C ARG A 98 16.35 -16.68 8.36
N CYS A 99 15.63 -17.12 7.33
CA CYS A 99 14.19 -17.30 7.39
C CYS A 99 13.77 -18.45 8.32
N LYS A 100 12.66 -18.25 9.01
CA LYS A 100 11.92 -19.25 9.75
C LYS A 100 10.50 -19.35 9.21
N PRO A 101 9.87 -20.54 9.20
CA PRO A 101 8.47 -20.67 8.79
C PRO A 101 7.59 -19.65 9.50
N GLY A 102 6.73 -18.95 8.75
CA GLY A 102 5.89 -17.85 9.23
C GLY A 102 6.50 -16.45 9.10
N ASP A 103 7.76 -16.33 8.67
CA ASP A 103 8.37 -15.04 8.32
C ASP A 103 7.73 -14.45 7.06
N VAL A 104 7.51 -13.14 7.07
CA VAL A 104 7.09 -12.38 5.89
C VAL A 104 8.32 -11.77 5.25
N LEU A 105 8.44 -11.97 3.94
CA LEU A 105 9.55 -11.52 3.12
C LEU A 105 9.09 -10.42 2.18
N GLU A 106 9.98 -9.45 1.95
CA GLU A 106 9.84 -8.44 0.91
C GLU A 106 11.04 -8.53 -0.02
N PHE A 107 10.79 -8.76 -1.30
CA PHE A 107 11.77 -8.67 -2.37
C PHE A 107 11.69 -7.28 -3.00
N VAL A 108 12.84 -6.64 -3.20
CA VAL A 108 12.92 -5.24 -3.68
C VAL A 108 13.76 -5.15 -4.96
N CYS A 109 13.41 -4.23 -5.84
CA CYS A 109 14.13 -3.93 -7.08
C CYS A 109 13.74 -2.52 -7.51
N ALA A 110 14.71 -1.70 -7.89
CA ALA A 110 14.44 -0.33 -8.32
C ALA A 110 13.50 -0.30 -9.54
N GLY A 111 12.48 0.56 -9.51
CA GLY A 111 11.52 0.69 -10.61
C GLY A 111 10.42 -0.37 -10.64
N GLN A 112 10.41 -1.32 -9.68
CA GLN A 112 9.39 -2.37 -9.59
C GLN A 112 8.65 -2.29 -8.25
N TYR A 113 7.39 -2.72 -8.26
CA TYR A 113 6.67 -2.92 -7.01
C TYR A 113 7.40 -3.91 -6.08
N PRO A 114 7.51 -3.63 -4.77
CA PRO A 114 7.95 -4.62 -3.80
C PRO A 114 7.07 -5.87 -3.87
N HIS A 115 7.71 -7.03 -3.90
CA HIS A 115 7.01 -8.32 -3.97
C HIS A 115 7.08 -9.02 -2.62
N TRP A 116 5.92 -9.37 -2.06
CA TRP A 116 5.81 -9.91 -0.71
C TRP A 116 5.47 -11.40 -0.73
N ALA A 117 5.99 -12.14 0.24
CA ALA A 117 5.75 -13.57 0.36
C ALA A 117 5.80 -14.05 1.82
N VAL A 118 5.20 -15.20 2.09
CA VAL A 118 5.28 -15.88 3.39
C VAL A 118 6.22 -17.07 3.24
N TYR A 119 7.28 -17.13 4.04
CA TYR A 119 8.15 -18.31 4.08
C TYR A 119 7.46 -19.44 4.83
N VAL A 120 7.35 -20.62 4.20
CA VAL A 120 6.60 -21.77 4.75
C VAL A 120 7.50 -22.93 5.18
N GLY A 121 8.82 -22.80 5.03
CA GLY A 121 9.79 -23.86 5.29
C GLY A 121 10.31 -24.49 4.01
N ASP A 122 11.32 -25.35 4.13
CA ASP A 122 11.89 -26.14 3.02
C ASP A 122 12.26 -25.33 1.77
N PHE A 123 12.79 -24.11 1.99
CA PHE A 123 13.16 -23.16 0.93
C PHE A 123 11.99 -22.66 0.08
N GLN A 124 10.76 -22.85 0.55
CA GLN A 124 9.53 -22.48 -0.14
C GLN A 124 8.86 -21.25 0.47
N VAL A 125 8.15 -20.53 -0.40
CA VAL A 125 7.32 -19.38 -0.04
C VAL A 125 5.95 -19.50 -0.69
N VAL A 126 4.95 -18.93 -0.03
CA VAL A 126 3.63 -18.71 -0.60
C VAL A 126 3.44 -17.23 -0.89
N HIS A 127 2.99 -16.89 -2.10
CA HIS A 127 2.82 -15.51 -2.54
C HIS A 127 1.68 -15.37 -3.54
N LEU A 128 1.03 -14.20 -3.55
CA LEU A 128 0.13 -13.81 -4.62
C LEU A 128 0.96 -13.22 -5.77
N HIS A 129 0.86 -13.79 -6.97
CA HIS A 129 1.58 -13.31 -8.14
C HIS A 129 0.81 -13.60 -9.42
N ARG A 130 0.55 -12.56 -10.22
CA ARG A 130 -0.22 -12.66 -11.47
C ARG A 130 -1.60 -13.29 -11.22
N ALA A 131 -2.34 -12.73 -10.26
CA ALA A 131 -3.69 -13.14 -9.87
C ALA A 131 -3.83 -14.63 -9.47
N GLU A 132 -2.77 -15.22 -8.92
CA GLU A 132 -2.78 -16.58 -8.37
C GLU A 132 -1.94 -16.66 -7.09
N VAL A 133 -2.45 -17.36 -6.07
CA VAL A 133 -1.65 -17.71 -4.88
C VAL A 133 -0.84 -18.97 -5.16
N LYS A 134 0.48 -18.84 -5.21
CA LYS A 134 1.42 -19.91 -5.58
C LYS A 134 2.26 -20.32 -4.38
N ASN A 135 2.54 -21.63 -4.28
CA ASN A 135 3.67 -22.14 -3.51
C ASN A 135 4.85 -22.32 -4.49
N SER A 136 6.00 -21.71 -4.20
CA SER A 136 7.16 -21.68 -5.08
C SER A 136 8.46 -21.69 -4.27
N PHE A 137 9.58 -22.03 -4.89
CA PHE A 137 10.88 -21.83 -4.25
C PHE A 137 11.12 -20.33 -4.03
N LEU A 138 11.77 -19.98 -2.91
CA LEU A 138 12.09 -18.60 -2.57
C LEU A 138 12.86 -17.91 -3.72
N THR A 139 13.79 -18.62 -4.34
CA THR A 139 14.60 -18.12 -5.47
C THR A 139 13.75 -17.78 -6.69
N ASP A 140 12.73 -18.60 -6.97
CA ASP A 140 11.84 -18.41 -8.12
C ASP A 140 10.87 -17.26 -7.87
N ALA A 141 10.31 -17.19 -6.66
CA ALA A 141 9.43 -16.10 -6.25
C ALA A 141 10.18 -14.76 -6.15
N GLY A 142 11.46 -14.79 -5.77
CA GLY A 142 12.32 -13.62 -5.71
C GLY A 142 12.77 -13.11 -7.08
N GLN A 143 12.77 -13.94 -8.13
CA GLN A 143 13.17 -13.54 -9.50
C GLN A 143 14.53 -12.81 -9.54
N GLY A 144 15.52 -13.31 -8.79
CA GLY A 144 16.85 -12.71 -8.67
C GLY A 144 16.93 -11.43 -7.83
N ARG A 145 15.79 -10.90 -7.36
CA ARG A 145 15.74 -9.74 -6.47
C ARG A 145 16.33 -10.08 -5.11
N ARG A 146 16.95 -9.08 -4.49
CA ARG A 146 17.33 -9.15 -3.08
C ARG A 146 16.08 -9.05 -2.22
N GLY A 147 16.12 -9.63 -1.02
CA GLY A 147 14.98 -9.59 -0.12
C GLY A 147 15.38 -9.45 1.35
N ARG A 148 14.38 -9.14 2.17
CA ARG A 148 14.52 -8.92 3.61
C ARG A 148 13.32 -9.48 4.37
N ILE A 149 13.51 -9.75 5.66
CA ILE A 149 12.43 -10.18 6.56
C ILE A 149 11.74 -8.92 7.11
N VAL A 150 10.44 -8.78 6.89
CA VAL A 150 9.66 -7.55 7.20
C VAL A 150 8.60 -7.75 8.27
N ASN A 151 8.87 -8.69 9.18
CA ASN A 151 7.98 -9.11 10.26
C ASN A 151 7.47 -7.96 11.15
N GLU A 152 8.26 -6.90 11.29
CA GLU A 152 8.04 -5.80 12.22
C GLU A 152 7.60 -4.50 11.54
N LEU A 153 7.45 -4.46 10.20
CA LEU A 153 7.01 -3.25 9.51
C LEU A 153 5.61 -2.83 9.97
N TYR A 154 4.69 -3.80 10.03
CA TYR A 154 3.36 -3.61 10.60
C TYR A 154 3.36 -3.85 12.11
N LYS A 155 2.70 -2.97 12.86
CA LYS A 155 2.70 -2.97 14.35
C LYS A 155 1.48 -3.67 14.96
N PHE A 156 0.84 -4.56 14.20
CA PHE A 156 -0.26 -5.38 14.70
C PHE A 156 0.27 -6.57 15.50
N LYS A 157 -0.58 -7.13 16.38
CA LYS A 157 -0.26 -8.37 17.07
C LYS A 157 -0.18 -9.53 16.05
N PRO A 158 0.98 -10.22 15.90
CA PRO A 158 1.11 -11.31 14.94
C PRO A 158 0.39 -12.58 15.44
N LEU A 159 -0.01 -13.42 14.49
CA LEU A 159 -0.42 -14.79 14.73
C LEU A 159 0.81 -15.67 15.05
N SER A 160 0.58 -16.91 15.53
CA SER A 160 1.70 -17.85 15.71
C SER A 160 2.28 -18.25 14.34
N PRO A 161 3.58 -18.57 14.25
CA PRO A 161 4.20 -19.02 13.01
C PRO A 161 3.42 -20.13 12.30
N ASP A 162 2.94 -21.12 13.05
CA ASP A 162 2.14 -22.23 12.52
C ASP A 162 0.82 -21.74 11.88
N MET A 163 0.14 -20.79 12.53
CA MET A 163 -1.09 -20.19 11.99
C MET A 163 -0.81 -19.34 10.75
N VAL A 164 0.34 -18.64 10.68
CA VAL A 164 0.75 -17.88 9.49
C VAL A 164 0.98 -18.83 8.30
N VAL A 165 1.71 -19.93 8.53
CA VAL A 165 1.96 -20.95 7.50
C VAL A 165 0.66 -21.61 7.07
N GLN A 166 -0.20 -21.98 8.01
CA GLN A 166 -1.51 -22.57 7.71
C GLN A 166 -2.37 -21.62 6.86
N ASN A 167 -2.50 -20.35 7.27
CA ASN A 167 -3.24 -19.34 6.53
C ASN A 167 -2.74 -19.20 5.08
N ALA A 168 -1.42 -19.22 4.88
CA ALA A 168 -0.83 -19.09 3.56
C ALA A 168 -1.10 -20.34 2.70
N MET A 169 -0.86 -21.53 3.27
CA MET A 169 -1.01 -22.81 2.57
C MET A 169 -2.45 -23.11 2.17
N GLU A 170 -3.44 -22.72 2.99
CA GLU A 170 -4.86 -22.90 2.69
C GLU A 170 -5.34 -22.08 1.47
N GLN A 171 -4.60 -21.05 1.07
CA GLN A 171 -4.94 -20.20 -0.08
C GLN A 171 -4.26 -20.65 -1.37
N VAL A 172 -3.32 -21.61 -1.33
CA VAL A 172 -2.57 -22.04 -2.52
C VAL A 172 -3.52 -22.58 -3.60
N GLY A 173 -3.38 -22.05 -4.81
CA GLY A 173 -4.21 -22.39 -5.96
C GLY A 173 -5.42 -21.48 -6.18
N ALA A 174 -5.75 -20.57 -5.24
CA ALA A 174 -6.80 -19.56 -5.44
C ALA A 174 -6.44 -18.60 -6.58
N LYS A 175 -7.43 -18.28 -7.42
CA LYS A 175 -7.26 -17.48 -8.67
C LYS A 175 -8.42 -16.52 -8.90
N ASP A 176 -8.14 -15.45 -9.65
CA ASP A 176 -9.13 -14.52 -10.19
C ASP A 176 -10.21 -14.12 -9.16
N ARG A 177 -11.47 -14.52 -9.39
CA ARG A 177 -12.64 -14.17 -8.56
C ARG A 177 -12.62 -14.75 -7.15
N GLU A 178 -11.78 -15.74 -6.90
CA GLU A 178 -11.64 -16.36 -5.57
C GLU A 178 -10.69 -15.55 -4.67
N LEU A 179 -9.91 -14.64 -5.25
CA LEU A 179 -8.95 -13.84 -4.51
C LEU A 179 -9.64 -12.84 -3.61
N SER A 180 -9.11 -12.71 -2.39
CA SER A 180 -9.50 -11.68 -1.43
C SER A 180 -8.50 -10.54 -1.35
N TRP A 181 -7.43 -10.52 -2.15
CA TRP A 181 -6.36 -9.52 -2.08
C TRP A 181 -5.98 -9.01 -3.47
N ARG A 182 -5.65 -7.72 -3.60
CA ARG A 182 -5.21 -7.13 -4.88
C ARG A 182 -3.71 -7.27 -5.15
N ASN A 183 -2.91 -7.43 -4.10
CA ASN A 183 -1.46 -7.41 -4.20
C ASN A 183 -0.82 -8.34 -3.16
N SER A 184 0.45 -8.66 -3.39
CA SER A 184 1.21 -9.59 -2.55
C SER A 184 1.39 -9.12 -1.11
N GLU A 185 1.48 -7.81 -0.88
CA GLU A 185 1.63 -7.23 0.47
C GLU A 185 0.38 -7.46 1.32
N GLY A 186 -0.81 -7.15 0.79
CA GLY A 186 -2.07 -7.40 1.48
C GLY A 186 -2.28 -8.88 1.81
N PHE A 187 -1.92 -9.77 0.88
CA PHE A 187 -1.97 -11.22 1.11
C PHE A 187 -1.04 -11.66 2.26
N ALA A 188 0.24 -11.29 2.20
CA ALA A 188 1.22 -11.72 3.19
C ALA A 188 0.97 -11.11 4.58
N ALA A 189 0.57 -9.83 4.62
CA ALA A 189 0.18 -9.16 5.86
C ALA A 189 -1.09 -9.78 6.46
N TRP A 190 -2.09 -10.15 5.64
CA TRP A 190 -3.25 -10.90 6.14
C TRP A 190 -2.84 -12.26 6.73
N CYS A 191 -1.94 -13.01 6.07
CA CYS A 191 -1.47 -14.29 6.60
C CYS A 191 -0.84 -14.11 7.99
N ARG A 192 -0.06 -13.05 8.19
CA ARG A 192 0.64 -12.76 9.45
C ARG A 192 -0.26 -12.23 10.57
N PHE A 193 -1.25 -11.39 10.26
CA PHE A 193 -2.01 -10.65 11.27
C PHE A 193 -3.51 -10.99 11.34
N GLY A 194 -4.06 -11.68 10.34
CA GLY A 194 -5.47 -12.09 10.27
C GLY A 194 -6.47 -10.93 10.17
N LYS A 195 -6.00 -9.71 9.86
CA LYS A 195 -6.79 -8.48 9.81
C LYS A 195 -7.60 -8.37 8.52
N ARG A 196 -8.91 -8.15 8.63
CA ARG A 196 -9.82 -8.08 7.48
C ARG A 196 -9.54 -6.89 6.57
N GLU A 197 -8.92 -5.84 7.11
CA GLU A 197 -8.58 -4.58 6.47
C GLU A 197 -7.58 -4.78 5.30
N PHE A 198 -6.83 -5.88 5.30
CA PHE A 198 -5.96 -6.25 4.18
C PHE A 198 -6.71 -6.90 3.00
N LYS A 199 -7.97 -7.33 3.19
CA LYS A 199 -8.77 -7.94 2.13
C LYS A 199 -9.49 -6.88 1.30
N MET A 200 -9.70 -7.16 0.02
CA MET A 200 -10.57 -6.42 -0.89
C MET A 200 -11.95 -6.24 -0.29
N GLY A 201 -12.42 -5.00 -0.19
CA GLY A 201 -13.72 -4.69 0.42
C GLY A 201 -13.82 -5.07 1.89
N GLY A 202 -12.69 -5.26 2.58
CA GLY A 202 -12.61 -5.59 3.99
C GLY A 202 -13.17 -4.50 4.91
N GLU A 203 -13.21 -3.26 4.43
CA GLU A 203 -13.62 -2.06 5.15
C GLU A 203 -14.79 -1.34 4.48
N ILE A 204 -15.63 -0.72 5.31
CA ILE A 204 -16.77 0.08 4.86
C ILE A 204 -16.29 1.51 4.59
N ARG A 205 -16.37 1.95 3.33
CA ARG A 205 -15.94 3.28 2.88
C ARG A 205 -17.04 4.33 3.07
N ILE A 206 -17.33 4.68 4.34
CA ILE A 206 -18.33 5.70 4.68
C ILE A 206 -17.73 6.75 5.62
N GLY A 207 -17.86 8.03 5.26
CA GLY A 207 -17.51 9.15 6.14
C GLY A 207 -16.04 9.56 6.09
N LYS A 208 -15.42 9.74 7.27
CA LYS A 208 -14.06 10.27 7.43
C LYS A 208 -12.99 9.34 6.86
N GLN A 209 -11.83 9.90 6.53
CA GLN A 209 -10.62 9.18 6.11
C GLN A 209 -9.81 8.77 7.36
N PRO A 210 -9.85 7.50 7.82
CA PRO A 210 -9.25 7.14 9.10
C PRO A 210 -7.75 6.82 9.01
N TYR A 211 -7.23 6.69 7.79
CA TYR A 211 -5.84 6.32 7.51
C TYR A 211 -5.03 7.53 7.05
N ARG A 212 -3.79 7.63 7.54
CA ARG A 212 -2.84 8.67 7.13
C ARG A 212 -1.49 8.05 6.81
N LEU A 213 -0.95 8.34 5.63
CA LEU A 213 0.41 8.02 5.23
C LEU A 213 1.28 9.26 5.44
N LYS A 214 2.21 9.18 6.38
CA LYS A 214 3.20 10.23 6.63
C LYS A 214 4.50 9.88 5.90
N LEU A 215 4.87 10.70 4.93
CA LEU A 215 6.10 10.58 4.14
C LEU A 215 7.15 11.53 4.74
N PHE A 216 8.32 11.02 5.08
CA PHE A 216 9.41 11.84 5.63
C PHE A 216 10.34 12.31 4.50
N LEU A 217 10.45 13.63 4.38
CA LEU A 217 11.24 14.31 3.36
C LEU A 217 12.61 14.73 3.94
N PRO A 218 13.57 15.15 3.10
CA PRO A 218 14.78 15.81 3.58
C PRO A 218 14.48 17.01 4.51
N ASP A 219 15.47 17.39 5.33
CA ASP A 219 15.38 18.54 6.26
C ASP A 219 14.28 18.43 7.33
N LYS A 220 13.91 17.19 7.71
CA LYS A 220 12.89 16.89 8.73
C LYS A 220 11.48 17.37 8.37
N GLN A 221 11.25 17.67 7.09
CA GLN A 221 9.91 17.94 6.59
C GLN A 221 9.13 16.63 6.44
N PHE A 222 7.81 16.73 6.41
CA PHE A 222 6.96 15.58 6.12
C PHE A 222 5.72 16.00 5.33
N HIS A 223 5.20 15.06 4.55
CA HIS A 223 3.93 15.21 3.85
C HIS A 223 2.95 14.15 4.37
N VAL A 224 1.66 14.50 4.48
CA VAL A 224 0.62 13.58 4.96
C VAL A 224 -0.45 13.43 3.90
N LEU A 225 -0.71 12.19 3.51
CA LEU A 225 -1.81 11.80 2.62
C LEU A 225 -2.87 11.08 3.45
N GLU A 226 -4.14 11.35 3.20
CA GLU A 226 -5.26 10.76 3.93
C GLU A 226 -6.06 9.80 3.03
N PHE A 227 -6.53 8.68 3.60
CA PHE A 227 -7.20 7.61 2.85
C PHE A 227 -8.42 7.08 3.60
N GLN A 228 -9.43 6.67 2.85
CA GLN A 228 -10.64 6.04 3.39
C GLN A 228 -10.43 4.57 3.78
N SER A 229 -9.47 3.90 3.17
CA SER A 229 -9.20 2.48 3.40
C SER A 229 -7.70 2.18 3.45
N LEU A 230 -7.34 1.10 4.15
CA LEU A 230 -5.98 0.59 4.19
C LEU A 230 -5.52 0.10 2.81
N GLU A 231 -6.45 -0.43 2.03
CA GLU A 231 -6.22 -0.89 0.66
C GLU A 231 -5.69 0.24 -0.25
N ASP A 232 -6.39 1.38 -0.29
CA ASP A 232 -5.97 2.52 -1.12
C ASP A 232 -4.61 3.08 -0.66
N LEU A 233 -4.38 3.10 0.65
CA LEU A 233 -3.11 3.55 1.22
C LEU A 233 -1.95 2.63 0.83
N ILE A 234 -2.15 1.30 0.89
CA ILE A 234 -1.12 0.34 0.50
C ILE A 234 -0.78 0.51 -0.97
N MET A 235 -1.77 0.75 -1.83
CA MET A 235 -1.55 1.02 -3.25
C MET A 235 -0.67 2.27 -3.46
N GLU A 236 -0.96 3.38 -2.78
CA GLU A 236 -0.14 4.60 -2.90
C GLU A 236 1.28 4.39 -2.38
N LYS A 237 1.43 3.70 -1.24
CA LYS A 237 2.76 3.36 -0.70
C LYS A 237 3.55 2.50 -1.69
N ARG A 238 2.92 1.50 -2.31
CA ARG A 238 3.54 0.64 -3.32
C ARG A 238 3.96 1.43 -4.56
N ARG A 239 3.13 2.39 -5.01
CA ARG A 239 3.48 3.30 -6.11
C ARG A 239 4.71 4.14 -5.78
N ASN A 240 4.75 4.70 -4.57
CA ASN A 240 5.89 5.47 -4.07
C ASN A 240 7.18 4.63 -4.02
N ASP A 241 7.08 3.37 -3.62
CA ASP A 241 8.20 2.42 -3.64
C ASP A 241 8.68 2.12 -5.07
N GLN A 242 7.76 1.96 -6.02
CA GLN A 242 8.08 1.69 -7.43
C GLN A 242 8.81 2.87 -8.09
N ILE A 243 8.28 4.09 -7.96
CA ILE A 243 8.88 5.28 -8.60
C ILE A 243 10.13 5.76 -7.85
N GLY A 244 10.25 5.40 -6.58
CA GLY A 244 11.38 5.71 -5.72
C GLY A 244 11.37 7.13 -5.15
N LYS A 245 12.11 7.31 -4.05
CA LYS A 245 12.20 8.53 -3.24
C LYS A 245 12.41 9.81 -4.03
N ALA A 246 13.33 9.81 -5.00
CA ALA A 246 13.64 11.02 -5.77
C ALA A 246 12.44 11.51 -6.59
N ALA A 247 11.74 10.60 -7.25
CA ALA A 247 10.54 10.91 -8.02
C ALA A 247 9.39 11.37 -7.12
N VAL A 248 9.16 10.69 -5.99
CA VAL A 248 8.13 11.11 -5.01
C VAL A 248 8.40 12.52 -4.49
N ILE A 249 9.65 12.84 -4.10
CA ILE A 249 10.01 14.18 -3.62
C ILE A 249 9.77 15.23 -4.71
N GLN A 250 10.13 14.91 -5.96
CA GLN A 250 9.92 15.83 -7.09
C GLN A 250 8.43 16.09 -7.35
N GLU A 251 7.59 15.05 -7.36
CA GLU A 251 6.13 15.19 -7.53
C GLU A 251 5.53 16.07 -6.42
N LEU A 252 5.90 15.82 -5.16
CA LEU A 252 5.41 16.61 -4.02
C LEU A 252 5.85 18.08 -4.11
N ALA A 253 7.09 18.35 -4.57
CA ALA A 253 7.58 19.71 -4.77
C ALA A 253 6.78 20.46 -5.86
N HIS A 254 6.41 19.79 -6.95
CA HIS A 254 5.59 20.39 -8.01
C HIS A 254 4.17 20.73 -7.54
N HIS A 255 3.56 19.89 -6.71
CA HIS A 255 2.25 20.20 -6.11
C HIS A 255 2.31 21.41 -5.17
N LEU A 256 3.40 21.58 -4.43
CA LEU A 256 3.63 22.75 -3.57
C LEU A 256 3.87 24.03 -4.36
N SER A 257 4.62 23.97 -5.47
CA SER A 257 4.91 25.15 -6.30
C SER A 257 3.70 25.64 -7.09
N ASN A 258 2.86 24.73 -7.61
CA ASN A 258 1.69 25.10 -8.42
C ASN A 258 0.58 25.74 -7.57
N ASN A 259 0.42 25.31 -6.32
CA ASN A 259 -0.53 25.92 -5.38
C ASN A 259 -0.07 27.32 -4.91
N GLY A 260 1.22 27.65 -5.04
CA GLY A 260 1.77 28.98 -4.75
C GLY A 260 1.66 29.99 -5.90
N SER A 261 1.45 29.52 -7.13
CA SER A 261 1.35 30.39 -8.32
C SER A 261 -0.08 30.88 -8.62
N GLU A 262 -1.11 30.29 -8.02
CA GLU A 262 -2.50 30.75 -8.19
C GLU A 262 -2.90 31.89 -7.23
N ALA A 263 -2.05 32.24 -6.26
CA ALA A 263 -2.31 33.32 -5.31
C ALA A 263 -1.87 34.72 -5.78
N ASN A 264 -1.45 34.88 -7.05
CA ASN A 264 -0.89 36.15 -7.52
C ASN A 264 -1.33 36.54 -8.95
N VAL A 265 -2.59 36.26 -9.30
CA VAL A 265 -3.22 36.89 -10.47
C VAL A 265 -4.63 37.36 -10.11
N HIS A 266 -4.72 38.70 -10.03
CA HIS A 266 -5.89 39.59 -9.92
C HIS A 266 -6.34 40.04 -8.53
#